data_AF-A0A363RT82-F1
#
_entry.id   AF-A0A363RT82-F1
#
_cell.length_a   1.000
_cell.length_b   1.000
_cell.length_c   1.000
_cell.angle_alpha   90.00
_cell.angle_beta   90.00
_cell.angle_gamma   90.00
#
_symmetry.space_group_name_H-M   'P 1'
#
loop_
_entity.id
_entity.type
_entity.pdbx_description
1 polymer ?
#
loop_
_entity_poly.entity_id
_entity_poly.type
_entity_poly.pdbx_seq_one_letter_code
_entity_poly.pdbx_strand_id
1 'polypeptide(L)'
;MSNEYNKSIPSHTPLDGLLSERTIRILAKNGVDSVEAVRQAYPLGLLRMHGIGMLRLRRIEMALFPGQRYEPGFAAPAIRYAYDSSLNGKLPLVTVRALARAGIKTPEQLREAYPRQLLMIRTIGTGTLREIERVFFPEQRSAPKKDR
;
A
#
# COMPACT_ATOMS: atom_id res chain seq x y z
N MET A 1 -41.54 -7.12 -44.21
CA MET A 1 -41.51 -6.68 -42.78
C MET A 1 -41.27 -7.94 -41.97
N SER A 2 -40.03 -8.16 -41.52
CA SER A 2 -39.68 -9.36 -40.76
C SER A 2 -39.09 -8.92 -39.43
N ASN A 3 -39.86 -9.16 -38.37
CA ASN A 3 -39.48 -9.03 -36.98
C ASN A 3 -38.50 -10.13 -36.62
N GLU A 4 -37.26 -9.80 -36.29
CA GLU A 4 -36.42 -10.61 -35.40
C GLU A 4 -35.56 -9.68 -34.53
N TYR A 5 -36.20 -9.09 -33.52
CA TYR A 5 -35.46 -8.65 -32.33
C TYR A 5 -35.02 -9.90 -31.58
N ASN A 6 -33.92 -10.49 -32.05
CA ASN A 6 -33.20 -11.53 -31.34
C ASN A 6 -32.49 -10.85 -30.15
N LYS A 7 -33.28 -10.52 -29.12
CA LYS A 7 -32.79 -10.04 -27.84
C LYS A 7 -32.17 -11.26 -27.16
N SER A 8 -30.91 -11.53 -27.50
CA SER A 8 -30.07 -12.51 -26.83
C SER A 8 -30.22 -12.32 -25.33
N ILE A 9 -30.90 -13.26 -24.69
CA ILE A 9 -30.96 -13.35 -23.23
C ILE A 9 -29.50 -13.45 -22.81
N PRO A 10 -28.96 -12.50 -22.00
CA PRO A 10 -27.59 -12.62 -21.55
C PRO A 10 -27.48 -13.97 -20.84
N SER A 11 -26.47 -14.76 -21.23
CA SER A 11 -26.08 -15.95 -20.50
C SER A 11 -26.06 -15.60 -19.02
N HIS A 12 -26.75 -16.36 -18.18
CA HIS A 12 -26.63 -16.22 -16.73
C HIS A 12 -25.65 -17.30 -16.30
N THR A 13 -24.37 -16.99 -16.38
CA THR A 13 -23.33 -17.95 -16.00
C THR A 13 -23.14 -17.87 -14.49
N PRO A 14 -23.37 -18.95 -13.72
CA PRO A 14 -23.25 -18.92 -12.27
C PRO A 14 -21.80 -18.69 -11.83
N LEU A 15 -21.63 -18.08 -10.66
CA LEU A 15 -20.33 -17.81 -10.06
C LEU A 15 -19.75 -19.00 -9.26
N ASP A 16 -20.56 -20.04 -9.06
CA ASP A 16 -20.20 -21.21 -8.27
C ASP A 16 -19.01 -21.97 -8.89
N GLY A 17 -18.06 -22.36 -8.04
CA GLY A 17 -16.82 -23.01 -8.47
C GLY A 17 -15.78 -22.09 -9.11
N LEU A 18 -16.15 -20.86 -9.51
CA LEU A 18 -15.22 -19.88 -10.10
C LEU A 18 -14.56 -18.99 -9.05
N LEU A 19 -15.28 -18.68 -7.97
CA LEU A 19 -14.83 -17.81 -6.88
C LEU A 19 -15.03 -18.51 -5.54
N SER A 20 -14.30 -18.09 -4.50
CA SER A 20 -14.55 -18.58 -3.15
C SER A 20 -15.97 -18.20 -2.69
N GLU A 21 -16.65 -19.08 -1.94
CA GLU A 21 -18.01 -18.85 -1.42
C GLU A 21 -18.19 -17.50 -0.73
N ARG A 22 -17.16 -17.03 -0.01
CA ARG A 22 -17.20 -15.73 0.66
C ARG A 22 -17.30 -14.57 -0.32
N THR A 23 -16.61 -14.66 -1.45
CA THR A 23 -16.68 -13.66 -2.52
C THR A 23 -18.03 -13.71 -3.22
N ILE A 24 -18.55 -14.91 -3.51
CA ILE A 24 -19.89 -15.10 -4.09
C ILE A 24 -20.95 -14.48 -3.19
N ARG A 25 -20.93 -14.73 -1.87
CA ARG A 25 -21.87 -14.12 -0.92
C ARG A 25 -21.79 -12.59 -0.89
N ILE A 26 -20.59 -12.02 -0.99
CA ILE A 26 -20.42 -10.56 -1.04
C ILE A 26 -21.03 -10.01 -2.33
N LEU A 27 -20.75 -10.64 -3.47
CA LEU A 27 -21.28 -10.24 -4.77
C LEU A 27 -22.82 -10.35 -4.79
N ALA A 28 -23.37 -11.48 -4.34
CA ALA A 28 -24.81 -11.71 -4.26
C ALA A 28 -25.52 -10.68 -3.36
N LYS A 29 -24.92 -10.29 -2.22
CA LYS A 29 -25.44 -9.23 -1.35
C LYS A 29 -25.55 -7.87 -2.06
N ASN A 30 -24.73 -7.65 -3.10
CA ASN A 30 -24.73 -6.43 -3.92
C ASN A 30 -25.49 -6.63 -5.24
N GLY A 31 -26.29 -7.69 -5.39
CA GLY A 31 -27.07 -7.97 -6.61
C GLY A 31 -26.24 -8.47 -7.79
N VAL A 32 -25.02 -8.97 -7.55
CA VAL A 32 -24.14 -9.54 -8.58
C VAL A 32 -24.07 -11.05 -8.39
N ASP A 33 -24.83 -11.78 -9.19
CA ASP A 33 -25.03 -13.23 -9.06
C ASP A 33 -24.51 -14.04 -10.27
N SER A 34 -24.10 -13.37 -11.34
CA SER A 34 -23.62 -13.97 -12.58
C SER A 34 -22.27 -13.40 -13.02
N VAL A 35 -21.54 -14.14 -13.84
CA VAL A 35 -20.26 -13.69 -14.44
C VAL A 35 -20.47 -12.40 -15.25
N GLU A 36 -21.59 -12.29 -15.95
CA GLU A 36 -21.97 -11.16 -16.77
C GLU A 36 -22.22 -9.93 -15.90
N ALA A 37 -22.91 -10.07 -14.77
CA ALA A 37 -23.07 -9.00 -13.79
C ALA A 37 -21.72 -8.57 -13.19
N VAL A 38 -20.79 -9.50 -12.96
CA VAL A 38 -19.43 -9.16 -12.51
C VAL A 38 -18.68 -8.36 -13.58
N ARG A 39 -18.79 -8.75 -14.85
CA ARG A 39 -18.19 -8.03 -15.99
C ARG A 39 -18.73 -6.62 -16.14
N GLN A 40 -20.03 -6.42 -15.91
CA GLN A 40 -20.64 -5.09 -15.93
C GLN A 40 -20.21 -4.20 -14.76
N ALA A 41 -20.03 -4.79 -13.57
CA ALA A 41 -19.58 -4.05 -12.39
C ALA A 41 -18.07 -3.77 -12.37
N TYR A 42 -17.28 -4.46 -13.20
CA TYR A 42 -15.83 -4.32 -13.22
C TYR A 42 -15.37 -2.97 -13.83
N PRO A 43 -14.28 -2.35 -13.34
CA PRO A 43 -13.56 -2.64 -12.09
C PRO A 43 -14.09 -1.81 -10.90
N LEU A 44 -14.60 -0.61 -11.16
CA LEU A 44 -14.93 0.37 -10.13
C LEU A 44 -16.21 0.01 -9.34
N GLY A 45 -17.20 -0.58 -9.99
CA GLY A 45 -18.42 -1.03 -9.34
C GLY A 45 -18.12 -2.12 -8.31
N LEU A 46 -17.24 -3.07 -8.66
CA LEU A 46 -16.77 -4.10 -7.72
C LEU A 46 -16.01 -3.48 -6.54
N LEU A 47 -15.10 -2.53 -6.77
CA LEU A 47 -14.35 -1.87 -5.69
C LEU A 47 -15.21 -0.99 -4.78
N ARG A 48 -16.40 -0.57 -5.21
CA ARG A 48 -17.38 0.14 -4.38
C ARG A 48 -18.14 -0.79 -3.43
N MET A 49 -18.13 -2.10 -3.66
CA MET A 49 -18.86 -3.06 -2.84
C MET A 49 -18.14 -3.30 -1.51
N HIS A 50 -18.89 -3.18 -0.41
CA HIS A 50 -18.34 -3.43 0.91
C HIS A 50 -17.81 -4.86 1.02
N GLY A 51 -16.51 -4.98 1.31
CA GLY A 51 -15.80 -6.25 1.43
C GLY A 51 -14.99 -6.63 0.20
N ILE A 52 -15.11 -5.93 -0.93
CA ILE A 52 -14.25 -6.12 -2.12
C ILE A 52 -13.15 -5.05 -2.13
N GLY A 53 -12.00 -5.39 -1.55
CA GLY A 53 -10.76 -4.62 -1.71
C GLY A 53 -9.91 -5.15 -2.86
N MET A 54 -8.77 -4.49 -3.12
CA MET A 54 -7.85 -4.84 -4.20
C MET A 54 -7.48 -6.34 -4.23
N LEU A 55 -7.24 -6.97 -3.07
CA LEU A 55 -6.91 -8.39 -3.01
C LEU A 55 -8.02 -9.29 -3.58
N ARG A 56 -9.29 -8.98 -3.30
CA ARG A 56 -10.41 -9.75 -3.84
C ARG A 56 -10.66 -9.42 -5.30
N LEU A 57 -10.48 -8.17 -5.71
CA LEU A 57 -10.50 -7.80 -7.12
C LEU A 57 -9.45 -8.61 -7.91
N ARG A 58 -8.22 -8.77 -7.40
CA ARG A 58 -7.20 -9.61 -8.03
C ARG A 58 -7.64 -11.07 -8.20
N ARG A 59 -8.31 -11.65 -7.21
CA ARG A 59 -8.82 -13.03 -7.30
C ARG A 59 -9.93 -13.14 -8.33
N ILE A 60 -10.81 -12.14 -8.41
CA ILE A 60 -11.86 -12.06 -9.42
C ILE A 60 -11.24 -11.93 -10.83
N GLU A 61 -10.22 -11.09 -10.99
CA GLU A 61 -9.48 -10.93 -12.25
C GLU A 61 -8.85 -12.25 -12.71
N MET A 62 -8.15 -12.95 -11.81
CA MET A 62 -7.54 -14.25 -12.12
C MET A 62 -8.56 -15.30 -12.58
N ALA A 63 -9.78 -15.27 -12.04
CA ALA A 63 -10.81 -16.26 -12.37
C ALA A 63 -11.64 -15.89 -13.62
N LEU A 64 -12.00 -14.61 -13.78
CA LEU A 64 -13.02 -14.19 -14.76
C LEU A 64 -12.47 -13.29 -15.87
N PHE A 65 -11.26 -12.76 -15.72
CA PHE A 65 -10.64 -11.79 -16.62
C PHE A 65 -9.17 -12.18 -16.92
N PRO A 66 -8.91 -13.36 -17.51
CA PRO A 66 -7.54 -13.81 -17.78
C PRO A 66 -6.82 -12.80 -18.69
N GLY A 67 -5.67 -12.31 -18.23
CA GLY A 67 -4.86 -11.32 -18.95
C GLY A 67 -5.33 -9.87 -18.80
N GLN A 68 -6.43 -9.60 -18.09
CA GLN A 68 -6.89 -8.25 -17.80
C GLN A 68 -6.73 -7.96 -16.31
N ARG A 69 -6.10 -6.82 -16.01
CA ARG A 69 -5.76 -6.43 -14.65
C ARG A 69 -6.02 -4.93 -14.48
N TYR A 70 -6.86 -4.57 -13.52
CA TYR A 70 -7.12 -3.18 -13.19
C TYR A 70 -5.92 -2.60 -12.45
N GLU A 71 -5.23 -1.65 -13.07
CA GLU A 71 -4.25 -0.85 -12.35
C GLU A 71 -4.95 0.40 -11.84
N PRO A 72 -5.19 0.52 -10.51
CA PRO A 72 -5.72 1.75 -9.97
C PRO A 72 -4.75 2.87 -10.31
N GLY A 73 -5.27 4.03 -10.69
CA GLY A 73 -4.49 5.27 -10.85
C GLY A 73 -3.97 5.75 -9.50
N PHE A 74 -3.18 4.94 -8.79
CA PHE A 74 -2.40 5.36 -7.66
C PHE A 74 -1.18 6.08 -8.24
N ALA A 75 -1.31 7.39 -8.43
CA ALA A 75 -0.15 8.24 -8.37
C ALA A 75 0.42 8.05 -6.96
N ALA A 76 1.50 7.27 -6.83
CA ALA A 76 2.28 7.26 -5.61
C ALA A 76 2.55 8.74 -5.29
N PRO A 77 2.27 9.23 -4.07
CA PRO A 77 2.56 10.62 -3.76
C PRO A 77 4.03 10.84 -4.11
N ALA A 78 4.29 11.77 -5.03
CA ALA A 78 5.63 12.11 -5.54
C ALA A 78 6.55 12.67 -4.44
N ILE A 79 6.11 12.64 -3.19
CA ILE A 79 6.81 13.03 -1.98
C ILE A 79 7.87 11.95 -1.69
N ARG A 80 8.93 11.94 -2.51
CA ARG A 80 10.18 11.20 -2.31
C ARG A 80 11.06 11.83 -1.20
N TYR A 81 10.59 12.90 -0.57
CA TYR A 81 11.36 13.72 0.37
C TYR A 81 10.45 14.21 1.51
N ALA A 82 10.96 14.30 2.74
CA ALA A 82 10.30 15.16 3.73
C ALA A 82 10.55 16.62 3.31
N TYR A 83 9.49 17.43 3.22
CA TYR A 83 9.59 18.83 2.80
C TYR A 83 10.64 19.57 3.65
N ASP A 84 11.60 20.22 2.99
CA ASP A 84 12.68 21.02 3.60
C ASP A 84 13.59 20.29 4.58
N SER A 85 13.78 18.97 4.45
CA SER A 85 14.78 18.25 5.25
C SER A 85 16.11 18.08 4.51
N SER A 86 17.20 18.53 5.12
CA SER A 86 18.57 18.27 4.62
C SER A 86 19.09 16.88 4.99
N LEU A 87 18.25 16.07 5.67
CA LEU A 87 18.49 14.66 5.96
C LEU A 87 18.00 13.73 4.83
N ASN A 88 17.24 14.27 3.87
CA ASN A 88 16.83 13.56 2.66
C ASN A 88 18.05 12.99 1.90
N GLY A 89 17.96 11.74 1.44
CA GLY A 89 19.04 11.07 0.71
C GLY A 89 20.19 10.55 1.58
N LYS A 90 20.30 10.98 2.84
CA LYS A 90 21.31 10.50 3.81
C LYS A 90 20.77 9.42 4.74
N LEU A 91 19.45 9.39 4.96
CA LEU A 91 18.76 8.37 5.75
C LEU A 91 17.56 7.81 4.97
N PRO A 92 17.06 6.62 5.35
CA PRO A 92 15.82 6.09 4.81
C PRO A 92 14.66 7.09 4.97
N LEU A 93 13.81 7.22 3.95
CA LEU A 93 12.72 8.20 3.92
C LEU A 93 11.76 8.08 5.11
N VAL A 94 11.55 6.86 5.61
CA VAL A 94 10.74 6.60 6.81
C VAL A 94 11.35 7.29 8.04
N THR A 95 12.67 7.17 8.22
CA THR A 95 13.44 7.83 9.28
C THR A 95 13.41 9.35 9.12
N VAL A 96 13.63 9.86 7.90
CA VAL A 96 13.60 11.31 7.64
C VAL A 96 12.20 11.90 7.92
N ARG A 97 11.12 11.20 7.55
CA ARG A 97 9.74 11.62 7.85
C ARG A 97 9.45 11.60 9.35
N ALA A 98 9.97 10.61 10.07
CA ALA A 98 9.83 10.54 11.52
C ALA A 98 10.51 11.73 12.21
N LEU A 99 11.75 12.02 11.81
CA LEU A 99 12.53 13.16 12.30
C LEU A 99 11.83 14.48 11.96
N ALA A 100 11.37 14.65 10.72
CA ALA A 100 10.67 15.86 10.30
C ALA A 100 9.37 16.10 11.08
N ARG A 101 8.62 15.03 11.44
CA ARG A 101 7.44 15.14 12.32
C ARG A 101 7.80 15.54 13.74
N ALA A 102 8.99 15.18 14.21
CA ALA A 102 9.53 15.61 15.48
C ALA A 102 10.21 16.99 15.43
N GLY A 103 10.10 17.71 14.30
CA GLY A 103 10.70 19.03 14.10
C GLY A 103 12.20 19.01 13.74
N ILE A 104 12.79 17.83 13.55
CA ILE A 104 14.21 17.65 13.23
C ILE A 104 14.37 17.56 11.71
N LYS A 105 14.84 18.62 11.09
CA LYS A 105 15.01 18.73 9.63
C LYS A 105 16.45 18.88 9.20
N THR A 106 17.38 19.24 10.09
CA THR A 106 18.80 19.44 9.79
C THR A 106 19.74 18.55 10.61
N PRO A 107 20.98 18.31 10.15
CA PRO A 107 22.01 17.62 10.92
C PRO A 107 22.31 18.27 12.27
N GLU A 108 22.21 19.60 12.37
CA GLU A 108 22.46 20.36 13.60
C GLU A 108 21.38 20.04 14.64
N GLN A 109 20.11 20.14 14.25
CA GLN A 109 18.98 19.75 15.09
C GLN A 109 19.04 18.26 15.48
N LEU A 110 19.54 17.41 14.58
CA LEU A 110 19.74 15.99 14.85
C LEU A 110 20.82 15.77 15.92
N ARG A 111 21.90 16.57 15.92
CA ARG A 111 22.96 16.54 16.95
C ARG A 111 22.46 17.04 18.29
N GLU A 112 21.64 18.09 18.31
CA GLU A 112 21.03 18.61 19.54
C GLU A 112 20.04 17.63 20.19
N ALA A 113 19.26 16.92 19.38
CA ALA A 113 18.27 15.95 19.86
C ALA A 113 18.90 14.61 20.29
N TYR A 114 20.15 14.34 19.90
CA TYR A 114 20.83 13.09 20.19
C TYR A 114 21.28 13.00 21.67
N PRO A 115 21.25 11.82 22.31
CA PRO A 115 20.61 10.57 21.88
C PRO A 115 19.18 10.41 22.42
N ARG A 116 18.87 11.05 23.55
CA ARG A 116 17.67 10.74 24.36
C ARG A 116 16.37 11.18 23.67
N GLN A 117 16.35 12.34 23.03
CA GLN A 117 15.13 12.83 22.38
C GLN A 117 14.82 12.04 21.10
N LEU A 118 15.85 11.51 20.42
CA LEU A 118 15.66 10.63 19.26
C LEU A 118 15.00 9.30 19.65
N LEU A 119 15.38 8.71 20.78
CA LEU A 119 14.78 7.46 21.29
C LEU A 119 13.33 7.64 21.77
N MET A 120 12.88 8.87 22.01
CA MET A 120 11.48 9.17 22.34
C MET A 120 10.58 9.20 21.09
N ILE A 121 11.14 9.25 19.89
CA ILE A 121 10.38 9.20 18.64
C ILE A 121 9.94 7.76 18.40
N ARG A 122 8.63 7.51 18.39
CA ARG A 122 8.00 6.17 18.31
C ARG A 122 8.58 5.22 17.26
N THR A 123 9.08 5.75 16.15
CA THR A 123 9.63 4.98 15.02
C THR A 123 11.16 4.86 15.02
N ILE A 124 11.86 5.54 15.92
CA ILE A 124 13.32 5.49 16.05
C ILE A 124 13.66 4.51 17.18
N GLY A 125 13.96 3.28 16.78
CA GLY A 125 14.52 2.26 17.68
C GLY A 125 16.05 2.31 17.71
N THR A 126 16.64 1.42 18.50
CA THR A 126 18.10 1.27 18.62
C THR A 126 18.79 0.98 17.28
N GLY A 127 18.16 0.20 16.39
CA GLY A 127 18.68 -0.08 15.05
C GLY A 127 18.75 1.16 14.16
N THR A 128 17.70 1.99 14.19
CA THR A 128 17.64 3.27 13.48
C THR A 128 18.61 4.28 14.06
N LEU A 129 18.78 4.31 15.40
CA LEU A 129 19.76 5.17 16.05
C LEU A 129 21.18 4.83 15.59
N ARG A 130 21.55 3.54 15.51
CA ARG A 130 22.85 3.10 14.97
C ARG A 130 23.05 3.44 13.49
N GLU A 131 21.98 3.53 12.71
CA GLU A 131 22.05 3.99 11.32
C GLU A 131 22.32 5.50 11.25
N ILE A 132 21.64 6.28 12.09
CA ILE A 132 21.87 7.71 12.25
C ILE A 132 23.32 7.99 12.73
N GLU A 133 23.80 7.24 13.72
CA GLU A 133 25.18 7.30 14.23
C GLU A 133 26.20 7.06 13.11
N ARG A 134 25.98 6.04 12.27
CA ARG A 134 26.86 5.72 11.15
C ARG A 134 27.00 6.88 10.15
N VAL A 135 25.93 7.64 9.93
CA VAL A 135 25.89 8.67 8.90
C VAL A 135 26.32 10.04 9.43
N PHE A 136 25.96 10.39 10.67
CA PHE A 136 26.12 11.74 11.23
C PHE A 136 27.04 11.84 12.46
N PHE A 137 27.36 10.70 13.11
CA PHE A 137 28.19 10.65 14.31
C PHE A 137 29.29 9.56 14.21
N PRO A 138 30.10 9.54 13.14
CA PRO A 138 31.07 8.46 12.92
C PRO A 138 32.12 8.36 14.04
N GLU A 139 32.42 9.48 14.70
CA GLU A 139 33.41 9.60 15.79
C GLU A 139 32.90 9.07 17.14
N GLN A 140 31.59 8.88 17.31
CA GLN A 140 31.01 8.36 18.56
C GLN A 140 30.99 6.83 18.64
N ARG A 141 31.59 6.13 17.66
CA ARG A 141 31.90 4.71 17.80
C ARG A 141 32.85 4.54 18.97
N SER A 142 32.27 4.21 20.13
CA SER A 142 32.99 3.50 21.18
C SER A 142 33.72 2.34 20.48
N ALA A 143 35.04 2.33 20.60
CA ALA A 143 35.87 1.23 20.11
C ALA A 143 35.17 -0.11 20.43
N PRO A 144 35.21 -1.11 19.54
CA PRO A 144 34.69 -2.43 19.88
C PRO A 144 35.35 -2.80 21.21
N LYS A 145 34.54 -3.08 22.24
CA LYS A 145 35.05 -3.65 23.47
C LYS A 145 35.86 -4.87 23.04
N LYS A 146 37.18 -4.76 23.21
CA LYS A 146 38.09 -5.86 22.98
C LYS A 146 37.79 -6.81 24.12
N ASP A 147 36.98 -7.83 23.86
CA ASP A 147 36.81 -8.94 24.78
C ASP A 147 38.20 -9.49 25.10
N ARG A 148 38.63 -9.30 26.33
CA ARG A 148 39.69 -10.08 26.96
C ARG A 148 39.46 -10.15 28.45
#